data_AF-A0A2V9NTN7-F1
#
_entry.id   AF-A0A2V9NTN7-F1
#
_cell.length_a   1.000
_cell.length_b   1.000
_cell.length_c   1.000
_cell.angle_alpha   90.00
_cell.angle_beta   90.00
_cell.angle_gamma   90.00
#
_symmetry.space_group_name_H-M   'P 1'
#
loop_
_entity.id
_entity.type
_entity.pdbx_description
1 polymer ?
#
loop_
_entity_poly.entity_id
_entity_poly.type
_entity_poly.pdbx_seq_one_letter_code
_entity_poly.pdbx_strand_id
1 'polypeptide(L)'
;MSGSPMTSLALVCFPEKADLYILERILAGGLSKMMEAGCTVIGGHSIRDDETKFGYAVTGKINPQRVMVNGEARAGDRLLLTKRIGTGVISTAIKKGAAEEKWIDAAVHSMTTLNKAAAEVATRPEFEVHTMTDITGFGLIGHAREIAVASEVSMRVFANQVPPMEGAFECIRAGHIPGGLKANREFAECVVAYDEGIEEDVKMLMFDPQTAGGLLISVRDSDSQRLAGELQSAGVEAAEIGEVIAHSKSLISVANT
;
A
#
# COMPACT_ATOMS: atom_id res chain seq x y z
N MET A 1 -5.97 7.97 -6.95
CA MET A 1 -6.34 8.53 -8.28
C MET A 1 -7.44 7.77 -9.02
N SER A 2 -7.37 6.45 -9.23
CA SER A 2 -8.39 5.67 -9.99
C SER A 2 -8.43 5.88 -11.52
N GLY A 3 -7.29 6.26 -12.11
CA GLY A 3 -7.16 6.31 -13.57
C GLY A 3 -7.00 4.92 -14.18
N SER A 4 -7.37 4.78 -15.46
CA SER A 4 -7.06 3.59 -16.25
C SER A 4 -5.71 3.77 -16.94
N PRO A 5 -4.70 2.90 -16.69
CA PRO A 5 -3.43 2.97 -17.41
C PRO A 5 -3.64 2.66 -18.90
N MET A 6 -2.87 3.30 -19.78
CA MET A 6 -2.99 3.14 -21.23
C MET A 6 -1.66 2.76 -21.88
N THR A 7 -0.61 3.53 -21.61
CA THR A 7 0.71 3.30 -22.18
C THR A 7 1.78 3.39 -21.11
N SER A 8 2.90 2.70 -21.33
CA SER A 8 4.05 2.75 -20.44
C SER A 8 5.38 2.73 -21.20
N LEU A 9 6.39 3.34 -20.60
CA LEU A 9 7.79 3.26 -21.02
C LEU A 9 8.58 2.56 -19.92
N ALA A 10 9.28 1.48 -20.26
CA ALA A 10 10.15 0.78 -19.32
C ALA A 10 11.39 1.63 -18.99
N LEU A 11 11.77 1.68 -17.72
CA LEU A 11 12.99 2.33 -17.24
C LEU A 11 13.87 1.25 -16.60
N VAL A 12 15.06 1.05 -17.17
CA VAL A 12 15.97 -0.02 -16.78
C VAL A 12 17.31 0.56 -16.41
N CYS A 13 17.76 0.36 -15.19
CA CYS A 13 19.16 0.51 -14.80
C CYS A 13 19.72 -0.87 -14.54
N PHE A 14 20.78 -1.27 -15.25
CA PHE A 14 21.34 -2.62 -15.13
C PHE A 14 22.87 -2.64 -15.24
N PRO A 15 23.57 -3.47 -14.43
CA PRO A 15 25.02 -3.54 -14.49
C PRO A 15 25.51 -4.11 -15.82
N GLU A 16 26.50 -3.46 -16.43
CA GLU A 16 27.04 -3.85 -17.75
C GLU A 16 27.58 -5.28 -17.78
N LYS A 17 28.06 -5.78 -16.63
CA LYS A 17 28.65 -7.12 -16.48
C LYS A 17 27.69 -8.16 -15.90
N ALA A 18 26.45 -7.78 -15.58
CA ALA A 18 25.47 -8.72 -15.02
C ALA A 18 24.86 -9.61 -16.11
N ASP A 19 24.28 -10.73 -15.70
CA ASP A 19 23.70 -11.72 -16.59
C ASP A 19 22.46 -11.17 -17.32
N LEU A 20 22.52 -11.12 -18.65
CA LEU A 20 21.41 -10.65 -19.49
C LEU A 20 20.18 -11.57 -19.40
N TYR A 21 20.35 -12.84 -19.04
CA TYR A 21 19.22 -13.71 -18.78
C TYR A 21 18.38 -13.19 -17.60
N ILE A 22 19.01 -12.68 -16.54
CA ILE A 22 18.30 -12.07 -15.41
C ILE A 22 17.51 -10.85 -15.88
N LEU A 23 18.12 -10.00 -16.73
CA LEU A 23 17.44 -8.84 -17.30
C LEU A 23 16.22 -9.25 -18.14
N GLU A 24 16.36 -10.27 -18.99
CA GLU A 24 15.26 -10.81 -19.78
C GLU A 24 14.09 -11.25 -18.89
N ARG A 25 14.37 -11.95 -17.78
CA ARG A 25 13.34 -12.39 -16.82
C ARG A 25 12.64 -11.22 -16.13
N ILE A 26 13.37 -10.16 -15.76
CA ILE A 26 12.80 -8.94 -15.18
C ILE A 26 11.84 -8.28 -16.18
N LEU A 27 12.29 -8.09 -17.43
CA LEU A 27 11.49 -7.48 -18.48
C LEU A 27 10.24 -8.31 -18.81
N ALA A 28 10.36 -9.64 -18.87
CA ALA A 28 9.24 -10.54 -19.12
C ALA A 28 8.19 -10.47 -17.99
N GLY A 29 8.62 -10.42 -16.73
CA GLY A 29 7.72 -10.25 -15.59
C GLY A 29 6.98 -8.92 -15.61
N GLY A 30 7.70 -7.82 -15.84
CA GLY A 30 7.09 -6.50 -15.97
C GLY A 30 6.10 -6.41 -17.13
N LEU A 31 6.46 -6.94 -18.31
CA LEU A 31 5.58 -6.97 -19.47
C LEU A 31 4.30 -7.77 -19.18
N SER A 32 4.41 -8.92 -18.53
CA SER A 32 3.25 -9.73 -18.13
C SER A 32 2.27 -8.94 -17.24
N LYS A 33 2.77 -8.15 -16.29
CA LYS A 33 1.94 -7.27 -15.44
C LYS A 33 1.33 -6.10 -16.19
N MET A 34 2.07 -5.49 -17.13
CA MET A 34 1.50 -4.45 -17.98
C MET A 34 0.37 -4.97 -18.87
N MET A 35 0.51 -6.17 -19.43
CA MET A 35 -0.54 -6.83 -20.21
C MET A 35 -1.79 -7.11 -19.36
N GLU A 36 -1.63 -7.64 -18.15
CA GLU A 36 -2.75 -7.85 -17.21
C GLU A 36 -3.45 -6.53 -16.85
N ALA A 37 -2.69 -5.45 -16.65
CA ALA A 37 -3.23 -4.12 -16.39
C ALA A 37 -3.95 -3.50 -17.60
N GLY A 38 -3.83 -4.07 -18.79
CA GLY A 38 -4.33 -3.49 -20.04
C GLY A 38 -3.53 -2.27 -20.49
N CYS A 39 -2.25 -2.20 -20.12
CA CYS A 39 -1.34 -1.10 -20.42
C CYS A 39 -0.29 -1.53 -21.46
N THR A 40 -0.21 -0.80 -22.58
CA THR A 40 0.72 -1.12 -23.65
C THR A 40 2.12 -0.58 -23.35
N VAL A 41 3.13 -1.45 -23.31
CA VAL A 41 4.54 -1.04 -23.26
C VAL A 41 4.94 -0.58 -24.67
N ILE A 42 5.17 0.73 -24.84
CA ILE A 42 5.45 1.36 -26.15
C ILE A 42 6.94 1.63 -26.41
N GLY A 43 7.81 1.19 -25.49
CA GLY A 43 9.25 1.38 -25.57
C GLY A 43 9.86 1.45 -24.17
N GLY A 44 11.06 2.03 -24.09
CA GLY A 44 11.76 2.23 -22.83
C GLY A 44 13.13 2.85 -23.01
N HIS A 45 13.81 3.06 -21.88
CA HIS A 45 15.19 3.53 -21.84
C HIS A 45 16.00 2.67 -20.88
N SER A 46 17.24 2.38 -21.27
CA SER A 46 18.19 1.64 -20.43
C SER A 46 19.41 2.49 -20.11
N ILE A 47 19.88 2.37 -18.87
CA ILE A 47 20.97 3.13 -18.28
C ILE A 47 21.95 2.13 -17.68
N ARG A 48 23.25 2.34 -17.90
CA ARG A 48 24.30 1.58 -17.22
C ARG A 48 24.40 2.09 -15.78
N ASP A 49 24.25 1.19 -14.82
CA ASP A 49 24.28 1.50 -13.40
C ASP A 49 24.79 0.27 -12.64
N ASP A 50 25.57 0.46 -11.58
CA ASP A 50 26.10 -0.64 -10.78
C ASP A 50 25.01 -1.38 -9.99
N GLU A 51 23.86 -0.74 -9.76
CA GLU A 51 22.71 -1.34 -9.09
C GLU A 51 21.53 -1.53 -10.06
N THR A 52 20.91 -2.71 -10.01
CA THR A 52 19.69 -2.99 -10.75
C THR A 52 18.51 -2.17 -10.23
N LYS A 53 17.92 -1.36 -11.12
CA LYS A 53 16.66 -0.63 -10.85
C LYS A 53 15.74 -0.85 -12.05
N PHE A 54 14.46 -1.11 -11.78
CA PHE A 54 13.49 -1.36 -12.83
C PHE A 54 12.14 -0.75 -12.48
N GLY A 55 11.49 -0.14 -13.45
CA GLY A 55 10.17 0.43 -13.27
C GLY A 55 9.58 0.93 -14.59
N TYR A 56 8.50 1.68 -14.48
CA TYR A 56 7.78 2.21 -15.63
C TYR A 56 7.38 3.66 -15.41
N ALA A 57 7.47 4.47 -16.46
CA ALA A 57 6.69 5.69 -16.58
C ALA A 57 5.34 5.33 -17.21
N VAL A 58 4.23 5.57 -16.51
CA VAL A 58 2.89 5.16 -16.93
C VAL A 58 2.01 6.37 -17.22
N THR A 59 1.34 6.35 -18.37
CA THR A 59 0.32 7.33 -18.74
C THR A 59 -1.05 6.67 -18.73
N GLY A 60 -2.02 7.33 -18.10
CA GLY A 60 -3.39 6.85 -18.00
C GLY A 60 -4.42 7.93 -18.33
N LYS A 61 -5.68 7.53 -18.42
CA LYS A 61 -6.83 8.42 -18.55
C LYS A 61 -7.66 8.38 -17.27
N ILE A 62 -8.31 9.49 -16.95
CA ILE A 62 -9.22 9.59 -15.83
C ILE A 62 -10.39 10.50 -16.19
N ASN A 63 -11.55 10.21 -15.63
CA ASN A 63 -12.67 11.14 -15.67
C ASN A 63 -12.37 12.31 -14.71
N PRO A 64 -12.27 13.57 -15.17
CA PRO A 64 -11.93 14.72 -14.31
C PRO A 64 -12.91 14.96 -13.16
N GLN A 65 -14.15 14.49 -13.27
CA GLN A 65 -15.17 14.59 -12.22
C GLN A 65 -15.09 13.44 -11.20
N ARG A 66 -14.19 12.47 -11.38
CA ARG A 66 -14.04 11.29 -10.51
C ARG A 66 -12.58 11.08 -10.08
N VAL A 67 -11.82 12.16 -9.98
CA VAL A 67 -10.44 12.09 -9.51
C VAL A 67 -10.44 11.84 -8.01
N MET A 68 -9.92 10.67 -7.60
CA MET A 68 -9.68 10.40 -6.18
C MET A 68 -8.38 11.07 -5.76
N VAL A 69 -8.52 12.07 -4.88
CA VAL A 69 -7.42 12.84 -4.29
C VAL A 69 -7.24 12.45 -2.81
N ASN A 70 -6.10 12.80 -2.23
CA ASN A 70 -5.75 12.39 -0.87
C ASN A 70 -6.35 13.30 0.23
N GLY A 71 -7.01 14.41 -0.12
CA GLY A 71 -7.37 15.49 0.82
C GLY A 71 -8.86 15.74 1.05
N GLU A 72 -9.71 14.75 0.79
CA GLU A 72 -11.18 14.93 0.86
C GLU A 72 -11.83 14.06 1.95
N ALA A 73 -11.04 13.42 2.83
CA ALA A 73 -11.57 12.59 3.92
C ALA A 73 -12.50 13.39 4.84
N ARG A 74 -13.56 12.76 5.35
CA ARG A 74 -14.55 13.43 6.20
C ARG A 74 -14.69 12.74 7.53
N ALA A 75 -14.88 13.52 8.60
CA ALA A 75 -15.20 12.97 9.91
C ALA A 75 -16.47 12.10 9.82
N GLY A 76 -16.42 10.90 10.39
CA GLY A 76 -17.45 9.88 10.29
C GLY A 76 -17.20 8.84 9.19
N ASP A 77 -16.19 9.02 8.34
CA ASP A 77 -15.80 7.99 7.38
C ASP A 77 -15.21 6.75 8.07
N ARG A 78 -15.39 5.60 7.44
CA ARG A 78 -14.69 4.35 7.76
C ARG A 78 -13.49 4.18 6.84
N LEU A 79 -12.46 3.52 7.36
CA LEU A 79 -11.21 3.26 6.66
C LEU A 79 -11.13 1.80 6.24
N LEU A 80 -11.11 1.54 4.93
CA LEU A 80 -10.91 0.20 4.38
C LEU A 80 -9.49 0.06 3.82
N LEU A 81 -8.82 -1.07 4.13
CA LEU A 81 -7.52 -1.43 3.61
C LEU A 81 -7.62 -2.69 2.73
N THR A 82 -7.09 -2.61 1.51
CA THR A 82 -7.33 -3.66 0.50
C THR A 82 -6.23 -4.72 0.34
N LYS A 83 -5.14 -4.62 1.13
CA LYS A 83 -4.10 -5.65 1.22
C LYS A 83 -3.51 -5.66 2.62
N ARG A 84 -3.07 -6.84 3.05
CA ARG A 84 -2.28 -7.01 4.27
C ARG A 84 -0.94 -6.29 4.19
N ILE A 85 -0.41 -5.89 5.35
CA ILE A 85 0.87 -5.17 5.46
C ILE A 85 1.97 -6.05 6.07
N GLY A 86 3.23 -5.77 5.74
CA GLY A 86 4.39 -6.53 6.22
C GLY A 86 5.43 -6.86 5.13
N THR A 87 5.28 -6.35 3.92
CA THR A 87 6.19 -6.68 2.80
C THR A 87 7.63 -6.21 3.05
N GLY A 88 7.85 -5.13 3.80
CA GLY A 88 9.18 -4.59 4.07
C GLY A 88 9.99 -5.43 5.06
N VAL A 89 9.36 -5.88 6.15
CA VAL A 89 9.98 -6.78 7.13
C VAL A 89 10.25 -8.16 6.54
N ILE A 90 9.33 -8.70 5.74
CA ILE A 90 9.53 -9.97 5.01
C ILE A 90 10.66 -9.82 3.98
N SER A 91 10.69 -8.74 3.20
CA SER A 91 11.78 -8.47 2.26
C SER A 91 13.15 -8.37 2.96
N THR A 92 13.18 -7.86 4.19
CA THR A 92 14.39 -7.81 5.01
C THR A 92 14.82 -9.20 5.47
N ALA A 93 13.87 -10.05 5.85
CA ALA A 93 14.13 -11.45 6.17
C ALA A 93 14.65 -12.24 4.96
N ILE A 94 14.12 -12.00 3.75
CA ILE A 94 14.62 -12.58 2.49
C ILE A 94 16.08 -12.22 2.27
N LYS A 95 16.45 -10.93 2.41
CA LYS A 95 17.84 -10.45 2.28
C LYS A 95 18.79 -11.10 3.28
N LYS A 96 18.27 -11.52 4.44
CA LYS A 96 19.03 -12.20 5.50
C LYS A 96 19.01 -13.73 5.39
N GLY A 97 18.32 -14.29 4.39
CA GLY A 97 18.18 -15.75 4.23
C GLY A 97 17.37 -16.42 5.35
N ALA A 98 16.46 -15.68 5.99
CA ALA A 98 15.70 -16.13 7.16
C ALA A 98 14.18 -16.22 6.94
N ALA A 99 13.69 -15.87 5.75
CA ALA A 99 12.27 -15.97 5.42
C ALA A 99 11.88 -17.40 5.04
N GLU A 100 10.76 -17.88 5.58
CA GLU A 100 10.13 -19.13 5.14
C GLU A 100 9.51 -18.97 3.74
N GLU A 101 9.50 -20.05 2.95
CA GLU A 101 8.97 -20.05 1.57
C GLU A 101 7.53 -19.53 1.51
N LYS A 102 6.67 -19.95 2.44
CA LYS A 102 5.28 -19.47 2.52
C LYS A 102 5.15 -17.96 2.78
N TRP A 103 6.10 -17.34 3.50
CA TRP A 103 6.10 -15.89 3.73
C TRP A 103 6.50 -15.15 2.45
N ILE A 104 7.48 -15.71 1.72
CA ILE A 104 7.92 -15.20 0.42
C ILE A 104 6.75 -15.25 -0.57
N ASP A 105 6.07 -16.39 -0.66
CA ASP A 105 4.92 -16.57 -1.55
C ASP A 105 3.78 -15.60 -1.24
N ALA A 106 3.44 -15.43 0.05
CA ALA A 106 2.43 -14.47 0.47
C ALA A 106 2.80 -13.02 0.09
N ALA A 107 4.06 -12.63 0.28
CA ALA A 107 4.56 -11.31 -0.08
C ALA A 107 4.57 -11.11 -1.60
N VAL A 108 5.07 -12.08 -2.37
CA VAL A 108 5.10 -12.02 -3.84
C VAL A 108 3.69 -11.97 -4.40
N HIS A 109 2.77 -12.80 -3.88
CA HIS A 109 1.36 -12.77 -4.29
C HIS A 109 0.77 -11.37 -4.07
N SER A 110 0.85 -10.84 -2.85
CA SER A 110 0.36 -9.51 -2.52
C SER A 110 0.96 -8.41 -3.41
N MET A 111 2.29 -8.39 -3.59
CA MET A 111 2.98 -7.37 -4.39
C MET A 111 2.65 -7.44 -5.89
N THR A 112 2.29 -8.62 -6.41
CA THR A 112 2.00 -8.83 -7.84
C THR A 112 0.51 -8.73 -8.18
N THR A 113 -0.38 -8.69 -7.19
CA THR A 113 -1.80 -8.39 -7.37
C THR A 113 -2.03 -6.92 -7.71
N LEU A 114 -2.69 -6.63 -8.83
CA LEU A 114 -3.03 -5.26 -9.21
C LEU A 114 -4.12 -4.68 -8.31
N ASN A 115 -4.00 -3.38 -7.96
CA ASN A 115 -5.07 -2.61 -7.31
C ASN A 115 -6.25 -2.27 -8.24
N LYS A 116 -6.30 -2.87 -9.45
CA LYS A 116 -7.28 -2.57 -10.50
C LYS A 116 -8.72 -2.84 -10.04
N ALA A 117 -9.00 -4.07 -9.60
CA ALA A 117 -10.34 -4.45 -9.15
C ALA A 117 -10.78 -3.61 -7.94
N ALA A 118 -9.86 -3.34 -7.01
CA ALA A 118 -10.12 -2.48 -5.85
C ALA A 118 -10.55 -1.07 -6.27
N ALA A 119 -9.81 -0.44 -7.19
CA ALA A 119 -10.14 0.89 -7.70
C ALA A 119 -11.44 0.90 -8.53
N GLU A 120 -11.69 -0.12 -9.35
CA GLU A 120 -12.91 -0.22 -10.16
C GLU A 120 -14.16 -0.36 -9.29
N VAL A 121 -14.11 -1.14 -8.21
CA VAL A 121 -15.21 -1.31 -7.27
C VAL A 121 -15.40 -0.04 -6.42
N ALA A 122 -14.32 0.50 -5.85
CA ALA A 122 -14.38 1.68 -4.98
C ALA A 122 -14.85 2.96 -5.68
N THR A 123 -14.76 3.02 -7.02
CA THR A 123 -15.21 4.18 -7.81
C THR A 123 -16.55 4.01 -8.50
N ARG A 124 -17.30 2.95 -8.17
CA ARG A 124 -18.68 2.80 -8.64
C ARG A 124 -19.58 3.88 -8.01
N PRO A 125 -20.54 4.45 -8.78
CA PRO A 125 -21.30 5.64 -8.37
C PRO A 125 -22.24 5.42 -7.18
N GLU A 126 -22.54 4.17 -6.84
CA GLU A 126 -23.35 3.82 -5.67
C GLU A 126 -22.60 3.95 -4.34
N PHE A 127 -21.29 4.17 -4.34
CA PHE A 127 -20.48 4.34 -3.13
C PHE A 127 -19.98 5.77 -2.98
N GLU A 128 -20.12 6.33 -1.78
CA GLU A 128 -19.53 7.62 -1.46
C GLU A 128 -18.15 7.44 -0.82
N VAL A 129 -17.15 7.20 -1.68
CA VAL A 129 -15.74 7.25 -1.33
C VAL A 129 -15.25 8.69 -1.41
N HIS A 130 -14.70 9.19 -0.30
CA HIS A 130 -14.23 10.57 -0.20
C HIS A 130 -12.75 10.71 -0.56
N THR A 131 -11.89 9.80 -0.09
CA THR A 131 -10.46 9.79 -0.44
C THR A 131 -9.95 8.37 -0.63
N MET A 132 -8.91 8.22 -1.46
CA MET A 132 -8.26 6.95 -1.69
C MET A 132 -6.82 7.13 -2.13
N THR A 133 -5.90 6.51 -1.39
CA THR A 133 -4.46 6.43 -1.69
C THR A 133 -3.99 4.98 -1.66
N ASP A 134 -2.87 4.67 -2.27
CA ASP A 134 -2.16 3.41 -2.05
C ASP A 134 -1.20 3.51 -0.87
N ILE A 135 -1.04 2.42 -0.13
CA ILE A 135 -0.06 2.29 0.95
C ILE A 135 1.24 1.76 0.35
N THR A 136 2.27 2.59 0.34
CA THR A 136 3.58 2.26 -0.23
C THR A 136 4.73 2.51 0.75
N GLY A 137 5.79 3.21 0.33
CA GLY A 137 7.05 3.34 1.06
C GLY A 137 6.94 4.02 2.42
N PHE A 138 5.92 4.85 2.64
CA PHE A 138 5.71 5.53 3.93
C PHE A 138 4.97 4.69 4.97
N GLY A 139 4.55 3.48 4.62
CA GLY A 139 3.76 2.62 5.50
C GLY A 139 2.36 3.18 5.76
N LEU A 140 1.57 2.44 6.56
CA LEU A 140 0.18 2.79 6.84
C LEU A 140 0.07 4.15 7.52
N ILE A 141 0.85 4.38 8.58
CA ILE A 141 0.80 5.62 9.37
C ILE A 141 1.27 6.83 8.56
N GLY A 142 2.29 6.67 7.72
CA GLY A 142 2.79 7.77 6.90
C GLY A 142 1.75 8.26 5.89
N HIS A 143 1.07 7.35 5.19
CA HIS A 143 0.01 7.72 4.25
C HIS A 143 -1.28 8.18 4.96
N ALA A 144 -1.63 7.59 6.10
CA ALA A 144 -2.72 8.10 6.95
C ALA A 144 -2.45 9.55 7.38
N ARG A 145 -1.20 9.88 7.74
CA ARG A 145 -0.79 11.24 8.07
C ARG A 145 -0.97 12.20 6.89
N GLU A 146 -0.61 11.78 5.67
CA GLU A 146 -0.83 12.60 4.47
C GLU A 146 -2.31 12.93 4.27
N ILE A 147 -3.19 11.94 4.41
CA ILE A 147 -4.65 12.14 4.30
C ILE A 147 -5.17 13.08 5.39
N ALA A 148 -4.78 12.83 6.64
CA ALA A 148 -5.26 13.58 7.79
C ALA A 148 -4.85 15.06 7.73
N VAL A 149 -3.60 15.35 7.31
CA VAL A 149 -3.14 16.73 7.06
C VAL A 149 -3.91 17.36 5.91
N ALA A 150 -4.02 16.67 4.77
CA ALA A 150 -4.61 17.25 3.57
C ALA A 150 -6.12 17.50 3.70
N SER A 151 -6.82 16.72 4.54
CA SER A 151 -8.26 16.83 4.75
C SER A 151 -8.64 17.59 6.03
N GLU A 152 -7.65 18.08 6.80
CA GLU A 152 -7.87 18.75 8.10
C GLU A 152 -8.71 17.93 9.10
N VAL A 153 -8.41 16.63 9.20
CA VAL A 153 -9.09 15.67 10.08
C VAL A 153 -8.08 14.91 10.95
N SER A 154 -8.56 14.02 11.82
CA SER A 154 -7.70 13.03 12.48
C SER A 154 -8.19 11.62 12.17
N MET A 155 -7.33 10.62 12.34
CA MET A 155 -7.66 9.23 12.05
C MET A 155 -7.50 8.37 13.30
N ARG A 156 -8.45 7.47 13.53
CA ARG A 156 -8.37 6.42 14.54
C ARG A 156 -8.20 5.08 13.83
N VAL A 157 -7.09 4.41 14.10
CA VAL A 157 -6.76 3.09 13.56
C VAL A 157 -6.94 2.06 14.66
N PHE A 158 -7.66 0.98 14.38
CA PHE A 158 -7.89 -0.11 15.32
C PHE A 158 -6.80 -1.17 15.16
N ALA A 159 -5.94 -1.28 16.17
CA ALA A 159 -4.73 -2.08 16.12
C ALA A 159 -4.99 -3.57 15.84
N ASN A 160 -6.09 -4.10 16.36
CA ASN A 160 -6.52 -5.48 16.15
C ASN A 160 -7.17 -5.75 14.78
N GLN A 161 -7.53 -4.70 14.03
CA GLN A 161 -8.17 -4.83 12.72
C GLN A 161 -7.20 -4.63 11.56
N VAL A 162 -6.00 -4.10 11.80
CA VAL A 162 -4.96 -3.98 10.76
C VAL A 162 -4.42 -5.38 10.43
N PRO A 163 -4.64 -5.91 9.21
CA PRO A 163 -4.31 -7.29 8.90
C PRO A 163 -2.80 -7.45 8.59
N PRO A 164 -2.04 -8.21 9.40
CA PRO A 164 -0.65 -8.54 9.11
C PRO A 164 -0.56 -9.59 8.01
N MET A 165 0.47 -9.50 7.18
CA MET A 165 0.87 -10.60 6.32
C MET A 165 1.42 -11.77 7.15
N GLU A 166 1.24 -12.99 6.67
CA GLU A 166 1.84 -14.16 7.31
C GLU A 166 3.36 -14.00 7.40
N GLY A 167 3.93 -14.23 8.59
CA GLY A 167 5.36 -14.06 8.85
C GLY A 167 5.79 -12.65 9.24
N ALA A 168 4.92 -11.63 9.14
CA ALA A 168 5.31 -10.25 9.39
C ALA A 168 5.73 -10.01 10.85
N PHE A 169 4.95 -10.52 11.82
CA PHE A 169 5.28 -10.39 13.23
C PHE A 169 6.50 -11.23 13.62
N GLU A 170 6.64 -12.43 13.07
CA GLU A 170 7.80 -13.28 13.25
C GLU A 170 9.07 -12.55 12.78
N CYS A 171 9.03 -11.92 11.61
CA CYS A 171 10.13 -11.12 11.08
C CYS A 171 10.47 -9.92 11.99
N ILE A 172 9.45 -9.20 12.48
CA ILE A 172 9.65 -8.07 13.39
C ILE A 172 10.31 -8.52 14.69
N ARG A 173 9.77 -9.58 15.32
CA ARG A 173 10.28 -10.15 16.58
C ARG A 173 11.70 -10.71 16.42
N ALA A 174 12.05 -11.22 15.24
CA ALA A 174 13.40 -11.65 14.89
C ALA A 174 14.36 -10.48 14.53
N GLY A 175 13.91 -9.22 14.61
CA GLY A 175 14.72 -8.05 14.33
C GLY A 175 15.00 -7.82 12.84
N HIS A 176 14.15 -8.32 11.95
CA HIS A 176 14.22 -8.07 10.50
C HIS A 176 13.56 -6.74 10.15
N ILE A 177 14.10 -5.66 10.71
CA ILE A 177 13.55 -4.30 10.58
C ILE A 177 14.24 -3.55 9.43
N PRO A 178 13.51 -3.16 8.36
CA PRO A 178 14.09 -2.37 7.27
C PRO A 178 14.44 -0.95 7.75
N GLY A 179 15.44 -0.32 7.12
CA GLY A 179 15.78 1.07 7.39
C GLY A 179 14.61 2.03 7.12
N GLY A 180 13.79 1.74 6.11
CA GLY A 180 12.60 2.53 5.78
C GLY A 180 11.57 2.58 6.91
N LEU A 181 11.40 1.50 7.69
CA LEU A 181 10.49 1.49 8.83
C LEU A 181 10.95 2.48 9.91
N LYS A 182 12.26 2.51 10.21
CA LYS A 182 12.83 3.46 11.18
C LYS A 182 12.63 4.91 10.71
N ALA A 183 12.91 5.18 9.43
CA ALA A 183 12.68 6.49 8.85
C ALA A 183 11.19 6.90 8.89
N ASN A 184 10.27 5.98 8.64
CA ASN A 184 8.83 6.24 8.73
C ASN A 184 8.39 6.54 10.17
N ARG A 185 8.96 5.86 11.17
CA ARG A 185 8.72 6.18 12.59
C ARG A 185 9.21 7.58 12.93
N GLU A 186 10.45 7.90 12.58
CA GLU A 186 11.02 9.25 12.79
C GLU A 186 10.16 10.35 12.14
N PHE A 187 9.61 10.06 10.96
CA PHE A 187 8.77 10.99 10.20
C PHE A 187 7.37 11.23 10.80
N ALA A 188 6.71 10.19 11.32
CA ALA A 188 5.28 10.26 11.63
C ALA A 188 4.90 9.89 13.08
N GLU A 189 5.75 9.22 13.85
CA GLU A 189 5.37 8.76 15.21
C GLU A 189 5.04 9.90 16.17
N CYS A 190 5.65 11.08 15.98
CA CYS A 190 5.41 12.27 16.81
C CYS A 190 3.97 12.80 16.77
N VAL A 191 3.17 12.40 15.78
CA VAL A 191 1.75 12.76 15.66
C VAL A 191 0.80 11.61 16.02
N VAL A 192 1.32 10.50 16.53
CA VAL A 192 0.55 9.31 16.90
C VAL A 192 0.35 9.26 18.41
N ALA A 193 -0.89 9.02 18.85
CA ALA A 193 -1.19 8.56 20.20
C ALA A 193 -1.52 7.06 20.18
N TYR A 194 -1.07 6.33 21.19
CA TYR A 194 -1.37 4.91 21.35
C TYR A 194 -2.18 4.70 22.63
N ASP A 195 -3.19 3.85 22.57
CA ASP A 195 -3.79 3.30 23.77
C ASP A 195 -2.78 2.47 24.57
N GLU A 196 -3.05 2.30 25.87
CA GLU A 196 -2.27 1.39 26.71
C GLU A 196 -2.38 -0.06 26.20
N GLY A 197 -1.28 -0.81 26.32
CA GLY A 197 -1.24 -2.24 25.96
C GLY A 197 -1.04 -2.55 24.47
N ILE A 198 -0.93 -1.56 23.58
CA ILE A 198 -0.56 -1.82 22.19
C ILE A 198 0.90 -2.31 22.12
N GLU A 199 1.05 -3.56 21.68
CA GLU A 199 2.35 -4.23 21.54
C GLU A 199 3.26 -3.52 20.54
N GLU A 200 4.56 -3.55 20.81
CA GLU A 200 5.56 -2.82 20.01
C GLU A 200 5.66 -3.36 18.57
N ASP A 201 5.47 -4.65 18.36
CA ASP A 201 5.48 -5.24 17.02
C ASP A 201 4.30 -4.79 16.16
N VAL A 202 3.12 -4.61 16.76
CA VAL A 202 1.94 -4.01 16.12
C VAL A 202 2.21 -2.57 15.73
N LYS A 203 2.82 -1.77 16.63
CA LYS A 203 3.23 -0.39 16.28
C LYS A 203 4.18 -0.39 15.11
N MET A 204 5.26 -1.17 15.18
CA MET A 204 6.27 -1.26 14.13
C MET A 204 5.67 -1.66 12.78
N LEU A 205 4.76 -2.63 12.76
CA LEU A 205 4.12 -3.09 11.53
C LEU A 205 3.42 -1.94 10.78
N MET A 206 2.77 -1.02 11.47
CA MET A 206 2.06 0.10 10.83
C MET A 206 3.01 1.13 10.18
N PHE A 207 4.30 1.13 10.51
CA PHE A 207 5.34 1.94 9.85
C PHE A 207 6.14 1.17 8.80
N ASP A 208 5.90 -0.14 8.63
CA ASP A 208 6.62 -0.94 7.65
C ASP A 208 6.39 -0.41 6.23
N PRO A 209 7.44 -0.12 5.44
CA PRO A 209 7.29 0.28 4.05
C PRO A 209 6.67 -0.86 3.24
N GLN A 210 5.60 -0.55 2.51
CA GLN A 210 4.93 -1.51 1.64
C GLN A 210 5.41 -1.34 0.20
N THR A 211 5.93 -2.41 -0.41
CA THR A 211 6.13 -2.43 -1.86
C THR A 211 4.83 -2.87 -2.51
N ALA A 212 4.30 -2.10 -3.45
CA ALA A 212 3.03 -2.41 -4.15
C ALA A 212 1.86 -2.79 -3.21
N GLY A 213 1.69 -2.04 -2.11
CA GLY A 213 0.64 -2.29 -1.14
C GLY A 213 -0.77 -2.00 -1.67
N GLY A 214 -1.75 -2.19 -0.79
CA GLY A 214 -3.17 -2.03 -1.12
C GLY A 214 -3.60 -0.57 -1.15
N LEU A 215 -4.89 -0.36 -1.43
CA LEU A 215 -5.54 0.93 -1.29
C LEU A 215 -6.01 1.12 0.15
N LEU A 216 -5.82 2.32 0.68
CA LEU A 216 -6.50 2.85 1.86
C LEU A 216 -7.63 3.77 1.38
N ILE A 217 -8.85 3.42 1.75
CA ILE A 217 -10.09 4.03 1.27
C ILE A 217 -10.81 4.66 2.44
N SER A 218 -11.15 5.95 2.35
CA SER A 218 -12.07 6.62 3.26
C SER A 218 -13.44 6.67 2.62
N VAL A 219 -14.41 6.01 3.24
CA VAL A 219 -15.77 5.84 2.69
C VAL A 219 -16.80 6.23 3.74
N ARG A 220 -17.93 6.79 3.31
CA ARG A 220 -19.06 7.06 4.20
C ARG A 220 -19.46 5.79 4.98
N ASP A 221 -19.74 5.94 6.27
CA ASP A 221 -20.15 4.85 7.16
C ASP A 221 -21.24 3.93 6.60
N SER A 222 -22.33 4.51 6.08
CA SER A 222 -23.45 3.75 5.50
C SER A 222 -23.07 2.88 4.30
N ASP A 223 -21.93 3.16 3.66
CA ASP A 223 -21.44 2.44 2.50
C ASP A 223 -20.32 1.44 2.82
N SER A 224 -19.66 1.56 3.98
CA SER A 224 -18.46 0.79 4.34
C SER A 224 -18.64 -0.72 4.19
N GLN A 225 -19.64 -1.29 4.87
CA GLN A 225 -19.88 -2.74 4.85
C GLN A 225 -20.26 -3.26 3.47
N ARG A 226 -21.06 -2.48 2.71
CA ARG A 226 -21.49 -2.85 1.36
C ARG A 226 -20.32 -2.78 0.38
N LEU A 227 -19.46 -1.76 0.50
CA LEU A 227 -18.25 -1.64 -0.30
C LEU A 227 -17.26 -2.79 0.00
N ALA A 228 -17.05 -3.11 1.27
CA ALA A 228 -16.21 -4.24 1.67
C ALA A 228 -16.73 -5.57 1.09
N GLY A 229 -18.05 -5.80 1.11
CA GLY A 229 -18.68 -6.98 0.51
C GLY A 229 -18.51 -7.06 -1.02
N GLU A 230 -18.64 -5.95 -1.73
CA GLU A 230 -18.40 -5.89 -3.19
C GLU A 230 -16.91 -6.10 -3.54
N LEU A 231 -15.99 -5.56 -2.73
CA LEU A 231 -14.56 -5.78 -2.88
C LEU A 231 -14.23 -7.27 -2.72
N GLN A 232 -14.75 -7.90 -1.67
CA GLN A 232 -14.56 -9.33 -1.42
C GLN A 232 -15.16 -10.19 -2.54
N SER A 233 -16.33 -9.83 -3.05
CA SER A 233 -16.97 -10.50 -4.19
C SER A 233 -16.16 -10.37 -5.48
N ALA A 234 -15.38 -9.30 -5.62
CA ALA A 234 -14.42 -9.09 -6.70
C ALA A 234 -13.05 -9.76 -6.46
N GLY A 235 -12.90 -10.54 -5.38
CA GLY A 235 -11.65 -11.22 -5.02
C GLY A 235 -10.61 -10.29 -4.38
N VAL A 236 -11.03 -9.13 -3.87
CA VAL A 236 -10.17 -8.15 -3.19
C VAL A 236 -10.41 -8.24 -1.68
N GLU A 237 -9.35 -8.44 -0.91
CA GLU A 237 -9.44 -8.34 0.55
C GLU A 237 -9.86 -6.91 0.95
N ALA A 238 -10.71 -6.77 1.96
CA ALA A 238 -11.17 -5.48 2.44
C ALA A 238 -11.35 -5.55 3.95
N ALA A 239 -10.36 -5.06 4.70
CA ALA A 239 -10.42 -4.94 6.15
C ALA A 239 -10.84 -3.51 6.50
N GLU A 240 -11.90 -3.35 7.28
CA GLU A 240 -12.13 -2.09 7.97
C GLU A 240 -11.11 -1.97 9.10
N ILE A 241 -10.32 -0.90 9.11
CA ILE A 241 -9.17 -0.76 10.03
C ILE A 241 -9.29 0.45 10.95
N GLY A 242 -10.38 1.22 10.84
CA GLY A 242 -10.43 2.51 11.50
C GLY A 242 -11.54 3.43 11.01
N GLU A 243 -11.45 4.66 11.48
CA GLU A 243 -12.36 5.74 11.15
C GLU A 243 -11.63 7.09 11.06
N VAL A 244 -12.26 8.00 10.34
CA VAL A 244 -11.89 9.42 10.33
C VAL A 244 -12.72 10.13 11.39
N ILE A 245 -12.06 10.90 12.25
CA ILE A 245 -12.67 11.68 13.32
C ILE A 245 -12.43 13.17 13.08
N ALA A 246 -13.20 14.00 13.77
CA ALA A 246 -12.94 15.44 13.80
C ALA A 246 -11.49 15.72 14.25
N HIS A 247 -10.87 16.75 13.68
CA HIS A 247 -9.49 17.10 13.98
C HIS A 247 -9.24 17.23 15.48
N SER A 248 -8.20 16.55 15.96
CA SER A 248 -7.82 16.49 17.37
C SER A 248 -6.36 16.90 17.56
N LYS A 249 -5.88 16.92 18.81
CA LYS A 249 -4.47 17.23 19.11
C LYS A 249 -3.51 16.21 18.47
N SER A 250 -3.88 14.94 18.51
CA SER A 250 -3.13 13.87 17.85
C SER A 250 -3.74 13.66 16.47
N LEU A 251 -2.91 13.72 15.43
CA LEU A 251 -3.38 13.55 14.08
C LEU A 251 -3.83 12.10 13.83
N ILE A 252 -3.13 11.15 14.46
CA ILE A 252 -3.45 9.72 14.40
C ILE A 252 -3.56 9.19 15.82
N SER A 253 -4.56 8.36 16.06
CA SER A 253 -4.68 7.55 17.28
C SER A 253 -4.73 6.08 16.90
N VAL A 254 -4.00 5.24 17.62
CA VAL A 254 -4.03 3.79 17.49
C VAL A 254 -4.72 3.23 18.71
N ALA A 255 -5.93 2.74 18.51
CA ALA A 255 -6.84 2.27 19.55
C ALA A 255 -6.95 0.75 19.56
N ASN A 256 -7.35 0.18 20.69
CA ASN A 256 -7.61 -1.27 20.79
C ASN A 256 -8.88 -1.71 20.05
N THR A 257 -9.89 -0.82 19.92
CA THR A 257 -11.20 -1.05 19.29
C THR A 257 -11.83 0.24 18.80
#